data_AF-Q5VDG7-F1
#
_entry.id   AF-Q5VDG7-F1
#
_cell.length_a   1.000
_cell.length_b   1.000
_cell.length_c   1.000
_cell.angle_alpha   90.00
_cell.angle_beta   90.00
_cell.angle_gamma   90.00
#
_symmetry.space_group_name_H-M   'P 1'
#
loop_
_entity.id
_entity.type
_entity.pdbx_description
1 polymer ?
#
loop_
_entity_poly.entity_id
_entity_poly.type
_entity_poly.pdbx_seq_one_letter_code
_entity_poly.pdbx_strand_id
1 'polypeptide(L)'
;RDRHGMDVSEWDPSKDKYTAMKYDVETAIQAKALNKEALQASVGLPVDRNIPVVAFVGRLEEQKGPDVMAAAIPHILAEKNVQIVLLGTGKKKFERLFKGAEEKYPDNVRAVVKFNAPLAHHIMAGADLLAVTSRFEPCGLIQLQGMRYGTPCACASTGGFVDTVVEGRTGFQMGRLSVDCNVVEPADVQKVATTLNRAIKVVGTPAYNEMVRNCMAQGLSWKGPAKNWEKVLLSMG
;
A
#
# COMPACT_ATOMS: atom_id res chain seq x y z
N ARG A 1 -23.59 -1.41 4.89
CA ARG A 1 -22.19 -1.86 4.68
C ARG A 1 -21.32 -0.90 5.47
N ASP A 2 -20.77 -1.38 6.57
CA ASP A 2 -20.08 -0.56 7.56
C ASP A 2 -18.63 -0.35 7.12
N ARG A 3 -18.38 0.77 6.43
CA ARG A 3 -17.02 1.20 6.07
C ARG A 3 -16.51 2.16 7.14
N HIS A 4 -15.25 2.02 7.57
CA HIS A 4 -14.63 3.00 8.44
C HIS A 4 -14.25 4.26 7.67
N GLY A 5 -14.24 5.40 8.37
CA GLY A 5 -13.53 6.60 7.91
C GLY A 5 -12.08 6.59 8.39
N MET A 6 -11.30 7.58 7.97
CA MET A 6 -9.97 7.86 8.53
C MET A 6 -9.90 9.27 9.12
N ASP A 7 -8.91 9.51 9.98
CA ASP A 7 -8.54 10.87 10.39
C ASP A 7 -7.83 11.59 9.23
N VAL A 8 -8.59 12.42 8.52
CA VAL A 8 -8.10 13.20 7.37
C VAL A 8 -7.29 14.43 7.78
N SER A 9 -7.17 14.73 9.07
CA SER A 9 -6.31 15.80 9.59
C SER A 9 -4.89 15.31 9.87
N GLU A 10 -4.77 14.07 10.39
CA GLU A 10 -3.49 13.38 10.52
C GLU A 10 -2.95 12.99 9.13
N TRP A 11 -3.82 12.47 8.26
CA TRP A 11 -3.46 11.98 6.92
C TRP A 11 -3.89 12.98 5.83
N ASP A 12 -3.13 14.07 5.68
CA ASP A 12 -3.37 15.12 4.69
C ASP A 12 -2.10 15.46 3.89
N PRO A 13 -1.94 15.00 2.63
CA PRO A 13 -0.73 15.30 1.84
C PRO A 13 -0.51 16.79 1.60
N SER A 14 -1.53 17.64 1.77
CA SER A 14 -1.40 19.09 1.61
C SER A 14 -0.81 19.79 2.85
N LYS A 15 -0.78 19.11 4.01
CA LYS A 15 -0.36 19.67 5.29
C LYS A 15 0.65 18.83 6.05
N ASP A 16 0.85 17.58 5.64
CA ASP A 16 1.73 16.63 6.29
C ASP A 16 3.15 17.19 6.41
N LYS A 17 3.68 17.10 7.63
CA LYS A 17 5.02 17.60 7.99
C LYS A 17 6.12 16.56 7.79
N TYR A 18 5.75 15.29 7.56
CA TYR A 18 6.69 14.19 7.38
C TYR A 18 7.01 13.93 5.91
N THR A 19 6.29 14.55 4.97
CA THR A 19 6.57 14.45 3.53
C THR A 19 7.58 15.53 3.12
N ALA A 20 8.43 15.20 2.14
CA ALA A 20 9.39 16.15 1.59
C ALA A 20 8.69 17.27 0.81
N MET A 21 7.62 16.93 0.10
CA MET A 21 6.80 17.86 -0.64
C MET A 21 5.32 17.65 -0.31
N LYS A 22 4.63 18.73 0.03
CA LYS A 22 3.17 18.76 0.20
C LYS A 22 2.49 18.89 -1.14
N TYR A 23 1.28 18.35 -1.26
CA TYR A 23 0.53 18.38 -2.52
C TYR A 23 -0.97 18.16 -2.34
N ASP A 24 -1.69 18.51 -3.40
CA ASP A 24 -3.09 18.22 -3.62
C ASP A 24 -3.26 17.35 -4.88
N VAL A 25 -4.50 17.14 -5.32
CA VAL A 25 -4.83 16.30 -6.49
C VAL A 25 -4.25 16.83 -7.80
N GLU A 26 -4.09 18.15 -7.93
CA GLU A 26 -3.60 18.79 -9.16
C GLU A 26 -2.09 18.69 -9.28
N THR A 27 -1.39 18.79 -8.14
CA THR A 27 0.09 18.79 -8.05
C THR A 27 0.68 17.41 -7.73
N ALA A 28 -0.17 16.39 -7.51
CA ALA A 28 0.22 15.08 -7.01
C ALA A 28 1.34 14.41 -7.82
N ILE A 29 1.27 14.45 -9.15
CA ILE A 29 2.23 13.71 -9.99
C ILE A 29 3.65 14.26 -9.82
N GLN A 30 3.85 15.58 -9.84
CA GLN A 30 5.18 16.15 -9.65
C GLN A 30 5.66 15.99 -8.20
N ALA A 31 4.80 16.24 -7.22
CA ALA A 31 5.18 16.18 -5.82
C ALA A 31 5.46 14.75 -5.33
N LYS A 32 4.71 13.75 -5.80
CA LYS A 32 4.98 12.34 -5.50
C LYS A 32 6.32 11.89 -6.07
N ALA A 33 6.73 12.37 -7.25
CA ALA A 33 8.06 12.08 -7.81
C ALA A 33 9.19 12.58 -6.90
N LEU A 34 9.07 13.80 -6.36
CA LEU A 34 10.04 14.36 -5.41
C LEU A 34 10.02 13.61 -4.06
N ASN A 35 8.83 13.26 -3.56
CA ASN A 35 8.71 12.43 -2.36
C ASN A 35 9.32 11.04 -2.56
N LYS A 36 9.22 10.46 -3.76
CA LYS A 36 9.83 9.17 -4.12
C LYS A 36 11.34 9.23 -4.06
N GLU A 37 11.96 10.24 -4.66
CA GLU A 37 13.41 10.43 -4.62
C GLU A 37 13.90 10.62 -3.18
N ALA A 38 13.18 11.43 -2.39
CA ALA A 38 13.47 11.60 -0.97
C ALA A 38 13.30 10.29 -0.18
N LEU A 39 12.28 9.47 -0.51
CA LEU A 39 12.06 8.17 0.12
C LEU A 39 13.22 7.24 -0.21
N GLN A 40 13.58 7.09 -1.48
CA GLN A 40 14.72 6.29 -1.96
C GLN A 40 16.00 6.67 -1.21
N ALA A 41 16.33 7.96 -1.16
CA ALA A 41 17.49 8.47 -0.45
C ALA A 41 17.43 8.15 1.06
N SER A 42 16.28 8.40 1.71
CA SER A 42 16.12 8.20 3.16
C SER A 42 16.26 6.74 3.58
N VAL A 43 15.89 5.81 2.70
CA VAL A 43 15.97 4.38 2.96
C VAL A 43 17.22 3.75 2.34
N GLY A 44 18.05 4.51 1.61
CA GLY A 44 19.32 4.03 1.05
C GLY A 44 19.17 3.15 -0.19
N LEU A 45 18.11 3.35 -0.97
CA LEU A 45 17.95 2.75 -2.30
C LEU A 45 18.52 3.69 -3.39
N PRO A 46 18.89 3.19 -4.57
CA PRO A 46 19.24 4.01 -5.71
C PRO A 46 18.15 5.05 -6.01
N VAL A 47 18.55 6.32 -6.13
CA VAL A 47 17.62 7.43 -6.36
C VAL A 47 17.35 7.57 -7.86
N ASP A 48 16.15 7.18 -8.27
CA ASP A 48 15.66 7.33 -9.64
C ASP A 48 14.12 7.36 -9.64
N ARG A 49 13.54 8.50 -10.02
CA ARG A 49 12.09 8.69 -10.08
C ARG A 49 11.37 7.75 -11.05
N ASN A 50 12.10 7.22 -12.04
CA ASN A 50 11.57 6.35 -13.09
C ASN A 50 11.48 4.88 -12.65
N ILE A 51 12.17 4.49 -11.58
CA ILE A 51 12.03 3.15 -10.99
C ILE A 51 10.76 3.14 -10.15
N PRO A 52 9.79 2.24 -10.42
CA PRO A 52 8.59 2.12 -9.60
C PRO A 52 8.93 1.69 -8.18
N VAL A 53 8.25 2.26 -7.20
CA VAL A 53 8.38 1.89 -5.78
C VAL A 53 7.09 1.24 -5.29
N VAL A 54 7.18 -0.04 -4.92
CA VAL A 54 6.12 -0.79 -4.25
C VAL A 54 6.37 -0.77 -2.75
N ALA A 55 5.36 -0.40 -1.96
CA ALA A 55 5.45 -0.39 -0.52
C ALA A 55 4.59 -1.48 0.12
N PHE A 56 5.08 -2.07 1.21
CA PHE A 56 4.27 -2.82 2.17
C PHE A 56 4.39 -2.12 3.52
N VAL A 57 3.25 -1.81 4.15
CA VAL A 57 3.22 -1.19 5.48
C VAL A 57 2.21 -1.92 6.35
N GLY A 58 2.66 -2.51 7.46
CA GLY A 58 1.75 -3.17 8.38
C GLY A 58 2.42 -3.97 9.49
N ARG A 59 1.59 -4.49 10.40
CA ARG A 59 2.03 -5.46 11.41
C ARG A 59 2.51 -6.73 10.72
N LEU A 60 3.61 -7.30 11.20
CA LEU A 60 4.16 -8.55 10.67
C LEU A 60 3.50 -9.73 11.40
N GLU A 61 2.30 -10.06 10.94
CA GLU A 61 1.44 -11.14 11.41
C GLU A 61 0.89 -11.90 10.19
N GLU A 62 0.51 -13.17 10.35
CA GLU A 62 -0.01 -14.03 9.28
C GLU A 62 -1.21 -13.38 8.58
N GLN A 63 -2.05 -12.67 9.36
CA GLN A 63 -3.18 -11.88 8.87
C GLN A 63 -2.79 -10.98 7.69
N LYS A 64 -1.64 -10.30 7.77
CA LYS A 64 -1.18 -9.31 6.79
C LYS A 64 -0.41 -9.92 5.62
N GLY A 65 -0.15 -11.22 5.64
CA GLY A 65 0.57 -11.96 4.61
C GLY A 65 1.97 -11.45 4.28
N PRO A 66 2.84 -11.11 5.25
CA PRO A 66 4.23 -10.71 4.98
C PRO A 66 5.06 -11.87 4.39
N ASP A 67 4.76 -13.11 4.75
CA ASP A 67 5.32 -14.31 4.14
C ASP A 67 4.98 -14.44 2.65
N VAL A 68 3.72 -14.22 2.28
CA VAL A 68 3.29 -14.23 0.88
C VAL A 68 3.95 -13.10 0.10
N MET A 69 4.03 -11.89 0.69
CA MET A 69 4.74 -10.77 0.09
C MET A 69 6.22 -11.09 -0.13
N ALA A 70 6.91 -11.61 0.87
CA ALA A 70 8.32 -11.98 0.78
C ALA A 70 8.57 -13.05 -0.28
N ALA A 71 7.70 -14.06 -0.36
CA ALA A 71 7.78 -15.12 -1.37
C ALA A 71 7.56 -14.60 -2.81
N ALA A 72 6.79 -13.52 -2.98
CA ALA A 72 6.54 -12.92 -4.29
C ALA A 72 7.69 -12.03 -4.80
N ILE A 73 8.57 -11.53 -3.92
CA ILE A 73 9.66 -10.61 -4.29
C ILE A 73 10.52 -11.13 -5.45
N PRO A 74 11.04 -12.38 -5.45
CA PRO A 74 11.86 -12.87 -6.55
C PRO A 74 11.14 -12.87 -7.89
N HIS A 75 9.84 -13.15 -7.91
CA HIS A 75 9.02 -13.15 -9.13
C HIS A 75 8.76 -11.74 -9.66
N ILE A 76 8.65 -10.76 -8.77
CA ILE A 76 8.47 -9.35 -9.13
C ILE A 76 9.77 -8.79 -9.74
N LEU A 77 10.91 -9.04 -9.07
CA LEU A 77 12.21 -8.56 -9.50
C LEU A 77 12.72 -9.23 -10.79
N ALA A 78 12.22 -10.43 -11.12
CA ALA A 78 12.57 -11.11 -12.36
C ALA A 78 11.99 -10.45 -13.62
N GLU A 79 10.88 -9.70 -13.52
CA GLU A 79 10.22 -9.09 -14.69
C GLU A 79 10.61 -7.63 -14.93
N LYS A 80 10.92 -6.88 -13.88
CA LYS A 80 11.07 -5.42 -13.95
C LYS A 80 12.12 -4.91 -12.97
N ASN A 81 12.81 -3.84 -13.36
CA ASN A 81 13.56 -3.02 -12.42
C ASN A 81 12.57 -2.24 -11.54
N VAL A 82 12.44 -2.66 -10.29
CA VAL A 82 11.49 -2.12 -9.31
C VAL A 82 12.14 -2.12 -7.94
N GLN A 83 11.71 -1.18 -7.11
CA GLN A 83 12.11 -1.10 -5.72
C GLN A 83 10.94 -1.46 -4.79
N ILE A 84 11.27 -2.10 -3.67
CA ILE A 84 10.31 -2.59 -2.68
C ILE A 84 10.71 -2.08 -1.31
N VAL A 85 9.84 -1.29 -0.67
CA VAL A 85 10.04 -0.78 0.69
C VAL A 85 9.07 -1.50 1.63
N LEU A 86 9.61 -2.18 2.63
CA LEU A 86 8.85 -2.98 3.60
C LEU A 86 8.97 -2.32 4.98
N LEU A 87 7.87 -1.81 5.54
CA LEU A 87 7.83 -1.21 6.87
C LEU A 87 6.90 -2.01 7.79
N GLY A 88 7.43 -2.49 8.91
CA GLY A 88 6.61 -3.21 9.88
C GLY A 88 7.40 -3.86 11.00
N THR A 89 6.70 -4.25 12.07
CA THR A 89 7.24 -5.04 13.18
C THR A 89 6.24 -6.09 13.59
N GLY A 90 6.70 -7.17 14.22
CA GLY A 90 5.82 -8.22 14.73
C GLY A 90 6.57 -9.50 15.01
N LYS A 91 6.08 -10.62 14.48
CA LYS A 91 6.71 -11.93 14.69
C LYS A 91 8.10 -11.97 14.07
N LYS A 92 9.10 -12.36 14.86
CA LYS A 92 10.53 -12.41 14.46
C LYS A 92 10.79 -13.24 13.21
N LYS A 93 9.97 -14.26 12.92
CA LYS A 93 10.08 -15.03 11.68
C LYS A 93 9.86 -14.18 10.43
N PHE A 94 8.91 -13.25 10.45
CA PHE A 94 8.60 -12.37 9.33
C PHE A 94 9.60 -11.21 9.24
N GLU A 95 10.05 -10.68 10.38
CA GLU A 95 11.16 -9.72 10.42
C GLU A 95 12.41 -10.28 9.74
N ARG A 96 12.78 -11.53 10.04
CA ARG A 96 13.89 -12.23 9.39
C ARG A 96 13.65 -12.45 7.90
N LEU A 97 12.43 -12.80 7.47
CA LEU A 97 12.11 -12.95 6.04
C LEU A 97 12.31 -11.64 5.28
N PHE A 98 11.84 -10.52 5.82
CA PHE A 98 12.02 -9.21 5.21
C PHE A 98 13.49 -8.77 5.19
N LYS A 99 14.23 -9.00 6.27
CA LYS A 99 15.67 -8.74 6.31
C LYS A 99 16.48 -9.60 5.35
N GLY A 100 16.16 -10.89 5.24
CA GLY A 100 16.79 -11.77 4.25
C GLY A 100 16.50 -11.34 2.81
N ALA A 101 15.32 -10.77 2.53
CA ALA A 101 15.01 -10.22 1.21
C ALA A 101 15.85 -8.96 0.90
N GLU A 102 16.03 -8.06 1.86
CA GLU A 102 16.93 -6.90 1.75
C GLU A 102 18.39 -7.33 1.53
N GLU A 103 18.90 -8.28 2.31
CA GLU A 103 20.27 -8.81 2.15
C GLU A 103 20.51 -9.43 0.76
N LYS A 104 19.50 -10.11 0.22
CA LYS A 104 19.58 -10.76 -1.10
C LYS A 104 19.48 -9.77 -2.27
N TYR A 105 18.79 -8.65 -2.08
CA TYR A 105 18.49 -7.67 -3.13
C TYR A 105 18.72 -6.23 -2.64
N PRO A 106 19.94 -5.85 -2.25
CA PRO A 106 20.21 -4.60 -1.51
C PRO A 106 19.87 -3.32 -2.28
N ASP A 107 19.95 -3.34 -3.61
CA ASP A 107 19.63 -2.19 -4.46
C ASP A 107 18.15 -2.10 -4.83
N ASN A 108 17.36 -3.13 -4.51
CA ASN A 108 15.94 -3.21 -4.85
C ASN A 108 15.04 -3.25 -3.62
N VAL A 109 15.45 -3.90 -2.53
CA VAL A 109 14.59 -4.19 -1.39
C VAL A 109 15.15 -3.54 -0.14
N ARG A 110 14.29 -2.84 0.59
CA ARG A 110 14.63 -2.26 1.88
C ARG A 110 13.61 -2.61 2.93
N ALA A 111 14.05 -3.32 3.98
CA ALA A 111 13.21 -3.71 5.10
C ALA A 111 13.49 -2.85 6.33
N VAL A 112 12.52 -2.03 6.71
CA VAL A 112 12.57 -1.19 7.90
C VAL A 112 11.76 -1.86 9.01
N VAL A 113 12.45 -2.68 9.81
CA VAL A 113 11.86 -3.44 10.91
C VAL A 113 11.80 -2.61 12.19
N LYS A 114 10.93 -1.60 12.19
CA LYS A 114 10.66 -0.74 13.36
C LYS A 114 9.28 -0.07 13.23
N PHE A 115 8.70 0.31 14.36
CA PHE A 115 7.60 1.26 14.33
C PHE A 115 8.16 2.65 13.98
N ASN A 116 7.68 3.25 12.89
CA ASN A 116 8.15 4.55 12.44
C ASN A 116 7.03 5.31 11.71
N ALA A 117 6.21 6.04 12.46
CA ALA A 117 5.10 6.81 11.91
C ALA A 117 5.57 7.84 10.85
N PRO A 118 6.61 8.68 11.08
CA PRO A 118 7.11 9.60 10.04
C PRO A 118 7.44 8.91 8.71
N LEU A 119 8.11 7.75 8.76
CA LEU A 119 8.41 6.99 7.54
C LEU A 119 7.16 6.39 6.90
N ALA A 120 6.14 6.00 7.67
CA ALA A 120 4.89 5.51 7.10
C ALA A 120 4.20 6.59 6.24
N HIS A 121 4.15 7.84 6.74
CA HIS A 121 3.66 9.00 5.97
C HIS A 121 4.49 9.24 4.70
N HIS A 122 5.82 9.23 4.84
CA HIS A 122 6.72 9.42 3.71
C HIS A 122 6.58 8.30 2.66
N ILE A 123 6.39 7.05 3.09
CA ILE A 123 6.07 5.92 2.20
C ILE A 123 4.75 6.16 1.48
N MET A 124 3.69 6.58 2.18
CA MET A 124 2.40 6.86 1.53
C MET A 124 2.52 7.95 0.46
N ALA A 125 3.36 8.96 0.68
CA ALA A 125 3.60 10.01 -0.31
C ALA A 125 4.50 9.57 -1.47
N GLY A 126 5.58 8.84 -1.18
CA GLY A 126 6.63 8.53 -2.15
C GLY A 126 6.45 7.23 -2.93
N ALA A 127 5.70 6.25 -2.42
CA ALA A 127 5.45 5.01 -3.15
C ALA A 127 4.51 5.22 -4.34
N ASP A 128 4.68 4.43 -5.40
CA ASP A 128 3.74 4.38 -6.52
C ASP A 128 2.59 3.42 -6.25
N LEU A 129 2.88 2.32 -5.55
CA LEU A 129 1.90 1.27 -5.28
C LEU A 129 2.02 0.82 -3.82
N LEU A 130 0.87 0.57 -3.20
CA LEU A 130 0.79 -0.09 -1.91
C LEU A 130 0.36 -1.54 -2.08
N ALA A 131 1.23 -2.49 -1.75
CA ALA A 131 0.93 -3.91 -1.71
C ALA A 131 0.25 -4.27 -0.38
N VAL A 132 -0.97 -4.80 -0.46
CA VAL A 132 -1.78 -5.18 0.70
C VAL A 132 -2.19 -6.65 0.60
N THR A 133 -1.27 -7.54 0.98
CA THR A 133 -1.35 -9.00 0.80
C THR A 133 -2.06 -9.73 1.95
N SER A 134 -3.07 -9.10 2.55
CA SER A 134 -3.71 -9.68 3.75
C SER A 134 -4.55 -10.92 3.40
N ARG A 135 -4.48 -11.96 4.24
CA ARG A 135 -5.35 -13.16 4.14
C ARG A 135 -6.81 -12.82 4.50
N PHE A 136 -6.99 -11.95 5.50
CA PHE A 136 -8.29 -11.41 5.88
C PHE A 136 -8.19 -9.99 6.43
N GLU A 137 -9.16 -9.13 6.08
CA GLU A 137 -9.21 -7.74 6.56
C GLU A 137 -10.65 -7.27 6.76
N PRO A 138 -11.12 -7.07 8.01
CA PRO A 138 -12.49 -6.60 8.24
C PRO A 138 -12.80 -5.25 7.57
N CYS A 139 -11.86 -4.30 7.64
CA CYS A 139 -11.99 -2.99 6.97
C CYS A 139 -10.67 -2.56 6.31
N GLY A 140 -9.59 -2.48 7.11
CA GLY A 140 -8.31 -1.93 6.69
C GLY A 140 -8.30 -0.39 6.68
N LEU A 141 -7.25 0.21 7.26
CA LEU A 141 -7.00 1.65 7.19
C LEU A 141 -5.93 2.00 6.14
N ILE A 142 -5.00 1.09 5.90
CA ILE A 142 -3.80 1.35 5.11
C ILE A 142 -4.13 1.70 3.66
N GLN A 143 -5.18 1.11 3.09
CA GLN A 143 -5.65 1.43 1.74
C GLN A 143 -6.35 2.79 1.67
N LEU A 144 -7.02 3.21 2.75
CA LEU A 144 -7.62 4.55 2.82
C LEU A 144 -6.50 5.61 2.88
N GLN A 145 -5.46 5.36 3.68
CA GLN A 145 -4.28 6.20 3.78
C GLN A 145 -3.53 6.27 2.44
N GLY A 146 -3.30 5.13 1.79
CA GLY A 146 -2.71 5.07 0.45
C GLY A 146 -3.52 5.89 -0.56
N MET A 147 -4.84 5.66 -0.65
CA MET A 147 -5.70 6.41 -1.57
C MET A 147 -5.69 7.91 -1.30
N ARG A 148 -5.71 8.33 -0.02
CA ARG A 148 -5.65 9.74 0.38
C ARG A 148 -4.39 10.45 -0.12
N TYR A 149 -3.28 9.74 -0.19
CA TYR A 149 -1.99 10.24 -0.69
C TYR A 149 -1.80 10.00 -2.18
N GLY A 150 -2.80 9.47 -2.88
CA GLY A 150 -2.71 9.17 -4.30
C GLY A 150 -1.77 8.00 -4.60
N THR A 151 -1.73 7.00 -3.72
CA THR A 151 -0.96 5.77 -3.88
C THR A 151 -1.93 4.60 -4.07
N PRO A 152 -2.20 4.19 -5.33
CA PRO A 152 -3.08 3.07 -5.62
C PRO A 152 -2.67 1.78 -4.93
N CYS A 153 -3.66 0.99 -4.53
CA CYS A 153 -3.44 -0.25 -3.78
C CYS A 153 -3.51 -1.45 -4.71
N ALA A 154 -2.53 -2.35 -4.65
CA ALA A 154 -2.64 -3.71 -5.14
C ALA A 154 -2.95 -4.61 -3.94
N CYS A 155 -4.20 -5.05 -3.78
CA CYS A 155 -4.69 -5.69 -2.57
C CYS A 155 -5.30 -7.07 -2.82
N ALA A 156 -5.20 -7.94 -1.81
CA ALA A 156 -5.99 -9.16 -1.75
C ALA A 156 -7.49 -8.85 -1.73
N SER A 157 -8.29 -9.68 -2.41
CA SER A 157 -9.74 -9.51 -2.49
C SER A 157 -10.43 -10.12 -1.27
N THR A 158 -10.33 -9.42 -0.13
CA THR A 158 -10.88 -9.85 1.16
C THR A 158 -11.44 -8.67 1.95
N GLY A 159 -12.57 -8.89 2.62
CA GLY A 159 -13.32 -7.93 3.43
C GLY A 159 -13.35 -6.51 2.88
N GLY A 160 -12.92 -5.52 3.69
CA GLY A 160 -13.08 -4.10 3.36
C GLY A 160 -12.37 -3.66 2.07
N PHE A 161 -11.33 -4.36 1.63
CA PHE A 161 -10.62 -4.03 0.39
C PHE A 161 -11.49 -4.19 -0.85
N VAL A 162 -12.39 -5.17 -0.85
CA VAL A 162 -13.33 -5.41 -1.97
C VAL A 162 -14.30 -4.22 -2.12
N ASP A 163 -14.67 -3.59 -1.01
CA ASP A 163 -15.60 -2.46 -1.00
C ASP A 163 -14.92 -1.09 -1.25
N THR A 164 -13.61 -0.97 -1.03
CA THR A 164 -12.88 0.30 -1.09
C THR A 164 -11.96 0.44 -2.31
N VAL A 165 -11.37 -0.67 -2.80
CA VAL A 165 -10.43 -0.64 -3.92
C VAL A 165 -11.12 -1.14 -5.19
N VAL A 166 -11.35 -0.23 -6.13
CA VAL A 166 -12.04 -0.51 -7.39
C VAL A 166 -10.99 -0.81 -8.46
N GLU A 167 -11.01 -2.05 -8.96
CA GLU A 167 -10.10 -2.52 -10.03
C GLU A 167 -10.08 -1.54 -11.21
N GLY A 168 -8.87 -1.14 -11.62
CA GLY A 168 -8.67 -0.23 -12.75
C GLY A 168 -9.03 1.23 -12.49
N ARG A 169 -9.61 1.57 -11.32
CA ARG A 169 -10.01 2.94 -10.98
C ARG A 169 -9.26 3.52 -9.77
N THR A 170 -9.14 2.77 -8.67
CA THR A 170 -8.40 3.20 -7.47
C THR A 170 -7.32 2.19 -7.05
N GLY A 171 -7.17 1.09 -7.80
CA GLY A 171 -6.15 0.09 -7.54
C GLY A 171 -6.39 -1.20 -8.31
N PHE A 172 -5.86 -2.29 -7.76
CA PHE A 172 -5.78 -3.61 -8.36
C PHE A 172 -6.15 -4.68 -7.33
N GLN A 173 -6.94 -5.66 -7.74
CA GLN A 173 -7.41 -6.80 -6.97
C GLN A 173 -6.60 -8.04 -7.34
N MET A 174 -6.01 -8.69 -6.34
CA MET A 174 -5.20 -9.91 -6.51
C MET A 174 -6.04 -11.18 -6.58
N GLY A 175 -7.32 -11.10 -6.23
CA GLY A 175 -8.11 -12.26 -5.83
C GLY A 175 -7.90 -12.60 -4.36
N ARG A 176 -8.73 -13.52 -3.85
CA ARG A 176 -8.66 -13.97 -2.46
C ARG A 176 -7.46 -14.91 -2.27
N LEU A 177 -6.71 -14.67 -1.20
CA LEU A 177 -5.63 -15.56 -0.75
C LEU A 177 -6.19 -16.64 0.18
N SER A 178 -5.47 -17.75 0.33
CA SER A 178 -5.78 -18.83 1.26
C SER A 178 -5.91 -18.30 2.68
N VAL A 179 -6.92 -18.80 3.39
CA VAL A 179 -7.15 -18.48 4.81
C VAL A 179 -6.29 -19.35 5.73
N ASP A 180 -5.68 -20.42 5.21
CA ASP A 180 -4.71 -21.19 5.97
C ASP A 180 -3.46 -20.34 6.19
N CYS A 181 -3.29 -19.89 7.43
CA CYS A 181 -2.20 -19.03 7.86
C CYS A 181 -0.89 -19.79 8.08
N ASN A 182 -0.91 -21.12 8.06
CA ASN A 182 0.27 -21.97 8.24
C ASN A 182 0.96 -22.31 6.92
N VAL A 183 0.27 -22.10 5.79
CA VAL A 183 0.75 -22.43 4.45
C VAL A 183 0.88 -21.15 3.62
N VAL A 184 1.95 -21.09 2.82
CA VAL A 184 2.08 -20.12 1.73
C VAL A 184 1.82 -20.87 0.44
N GLU A 185 0.60 -20.73 -0.09
CA GLU A 185 0.21 -21.41 -1.32
C GLU A 185 0.98 -20.85 -2.52
N PRO A 186 1.62 -21.69 -3.35
CA PRO A 186 2.30 -21.22 -4.56
C PRO A 186 1.38 -20.41 -5.49
N ALA A 187 0.10 -20.79 -5.56
CA ALA A 187 -0.91 -20.07 -6.33
C ALA A 187 -1.14 -18.64 -5.80
N ASP A 188 -1.05 -18.42 -4.49
CA ASP A 188 -1.21 -17.09 -3.89
C ASP A 188 0.01 -16.21 -4.14
N VAL A 189 1.21 -16.79 -4.09
CA VAL A 189 2.45 -16.11 -4.49
C VAL A 189 2.34 -15.64 -5.94
N GLN A 190 1.86 -16.50 -6.84
CA GLN A 190 1.66 -16.16 -8.25
C GLN A 190 0.62 -15.05 -8.45
N LYS A 191 -0.50 -15.06 -7.71
CA LYS A 191 -1.51 -13.99 -7.74
C LYS A 191 -0.91 -12.64 -7.35
N VAL A 192 -0.16 -12.61 -6.24
CA VAL A 192 0.50 -11.39 -5.74
C VAL A 192 1.50 -10.87 -6.77
N ALA A 193 2.40 -11.72 -7.25
CA ALA A 193 3.41 -11.34 -8.24
C ALA A 193 2.78 -10.85 -9.54
N THR A 194 1.80 -11.59 -10.08
CA THR A 194 1.11 -11.25 -11.33
C THR A 194 0.41 -9.91 -11.23
N THR A 195 -0.27 -9.65 -10.12
CA THR A 195 -1.00 -8.40 -9.91
C THR A 195 -0.06 -7.23 -9.73
N LEU A 196 1.03 -7.40 -8.96
CA LEU A 196 2.03 -6.35 -8.81
C LEU A 196 2.74 -6.06 -10.14
N ASN A 197 3.11 -7.08 -10.92
CA ASN A 197 3.72 -6.87 -12.24
C ASN A 197 2.77 -6.15 -13.20
N ARG A 198 1.46 -6.44 -13.15
CA ARG A 198 0.43 -5.70 -13.89
C ARG A 198 0.31 -4.25 -13.43
N ALA A 199 0.29 -4.01 -12.12
CA ALA A 199 0.21 -2.67 -11.55
C ALA A 199 1.46 -1.83 -11.87
N ILE A 200 2.66 -2.41 -11.73
CA ILE A 200 3.95 -1.78 -12.05
C ILE A 200 4.00 -1.34 -13.51
N LYS A 201 3.47 -2.15 -14.44
CA LYS A 201 3.40 -1.81 -15.88
C LYS A 201 2.53 -0.56 -16.17
N VAL A 202 1.62 -0.21 -15.26
CA VAL A 202 0.74 0.96 -15.42
C VAL A 202 1.40 2.24 -14.88
N VAL A 203 2.35 2.14 -13.93
CA VAL A 203 3.05 3.30 -13.35
C VAL A 203 3.70 4.14 -14.45
N GLY A 204 3.51 5.46 -14.40
CA GLY A 204 4.02 6.42 -15.39
C GLY A 204 3.15 6.60 -16.63
N THR A 205 2.12 5.78 -16.85
CA THR A 205 1.16 5.97 -17.94
C THR A 205 0.08 7.02 -17.60
N PRO A 206 -0.65 7.57 -18.59
CA PRO A 206 -1.80 8.44 -18.31
C PRO A 206 -2.87 7.78 -17.43
N ALA A 207 -3.09 6.47 -17.59
CA ALA A 207 -4.03 5.70 -16.79
C ALA A 207 -3.64 5.66 -15.30
N TYR A 208 -2.33 5.61 -14.99
CA TYR A 208 -1.86 5.75 -13.62
C TYR A 208 -2.19 7.14 -13.04
N ASN A 209 -1.99 8.20 -13.81
CA ASN A 209 -2.30 9.56 -13.34
C ASN A 209 -3.79 9.72 -13.03
N GLU A 210 -4.67 9.15 -13.85
CA GLU A 210 -6.11 9.10 -13.57
C GLU A 210 -6.41 8.29 -12.30
N MET A 211 -5.75 7.16 -12.10
CA MET A 211 -5.90 6.34 -10.89
C MET A 211 -5.48 7.10 -9.63
N VAL A 212 -4.35 7.82 -9.66
CA VAL A 212 -3.90 8.71 -8.58
C VAL A 212 -4.96 9.75 -8.23
N ARG A 213 -5.51 10.44 -9.25
CA ARG A 213 -6.58 11.44 -9.04
C ARG A 213 -7.85 10.81 -8.47
N ASN A 214 -8.27 9.67 -9.00
CA ASN A 214 -9.44 8.92 -8.52
C ASN A 214 -9.30 8.51 -7.05
N CYS A 215 -8.10 8.12 -6.63
CA CYS A 215 -7.77 7.83 -5.23
C CYS A 215 -7.94 9.07 -4.34
N MET A 216 -7.36 10.20 -4.74
CA MET A 216 -7.36 11.43 -3.92
C MET A 216 -8.74 12.11 -3.86
N ALA A 217 -9.59 11.89 -4.87
CA ALA A 217 -10.96 12.43 -4.93
C ALA A 217 -11.95 11.71 -4.01
N GLN A 218 -11.58 10.61 -3.37
CA GLN A 218 -12.49 9.85 -2.51
C GLN A 218 -12.85 10.61 -1.22
N GLY A 219 -14.13 10.58 -0.84
CA GLY A 219 -14.61 11.08 0.45
C GLY A 219 -14.33 10.09 1.58
N LEU A 220 -13.13 10.11 2.15
CA LEU A 220 -12.66 9.09 3.10
C LEU A 220 -12.76 9.49 4.59
N SER A 221 -13.41 10.62 4.89
CA SER A 221 -13.66 11.05 6.27
C SER A 221 -14.79 10.25 6.94
N TRP A 222 -14.89 10.35 8.27
CA TRP A 222 -15.98 9.75 9.04
C TRP A 222 -17.38 10.32 8.75
N LYS A 223 -17.51 11.43 8.01
CA LYS A 223 -18.81 12.06 7.72
C LYS A 223 -19.80 11.13 7.02
N GLY A 224 -19.32 10.28 6.11
CA GLY A 224 -20.15 9.27 5.42
C GLY A 224 -20.53 8.11 6.35
N PRO A 225 -19.54 7.37 6.89
CA PRO A 225 -19.76 6.29 7.85
C PRO A 225 -20.66 6.65 9.04
N ALA A 226 -20.50 7.84 9.62
CA ALA A 226 -21.30 8.28 10.76
C ALA A 226 -22.80 8.32 10.46
N LYS A 227 -23.19 8.77 9.25
CA LYS A 227 -24.60 8.75 8.83
C LYS A 227 -25.17 7.34 8.68
N ASN A 228 -24.33 6.35 8.35
CA ASN A 228 -24.78 4.96 8.29
C ASN A 228 -25.03 4.41 9.70
N TRP A 229 -24.13 4.70 10.64
CA TRP A 229 -24.30 4.36 12.06
C TRP A 229 -25.54 5.00 12.66
N GLU A 230 -25.77 6.29 12.40
CA GLU A 230 -26.97 7.00 12.86
C GLU A 230 -28.26 6.27 12.43
N LYS A 231 -28.36 5.85 11.17
CA LYS A 231 -29.51 5.10 10.66
C LYS A 231 -29.71 3.76 11.37
N VAL A 232 -28.63 3.02 11.64
CA VAL A 232 -28.71 1.74 12.34
C VAL A 232 -29.19 1.95 13.77
N LEU A 233 -28.59 2.91 14.50
CA LEU A 233 -28.96 3.19 15.88
C LEU A 233 -30.41 3.66 16.01
N LEU A 234 -30.88 4.51 15.08
CA LEU A 234 -32.28 4.96 15.05
C LEU A 234 -33.28 3.83 14.72
N SER A 235 -32.85 2.78 14.01
CA SER A 235 -33.71 1.63 13.70
C SER A 235 -33.88 0.64 14.85
N MET A 236 -33.15 0.84 15.95
CA MET A 236 -33.16 -0.02 17.14
C MET A 236 -34.05 0.51 18.27
N GLY A 237 -34.64 1.71 18.10
CA GLY A 237 -35.62 2.30 19.03
C GLY A 237 -37.01 2.29 18.43
#